data_AF-A0A6P8IMY3-F1
#
_entry.id   AF-A0A6P8IMY3-F1
#
_cell.length_a   1.000
_cell.length_b   1.000
_cell.length_c   1.000
_cell.angle_alpha   90.00
_cell.angle_beta   90.00
_cell.angle_gamma   90.00
#
_symmetry.space_group_name_H-M   'P 1'
#
loop_
_entity.id
_entity.type
_entity.pdbx_description
1 polymer ?
#
loop_
_entity_poly.entity_id
_entity_poly.type
_entity_poly.pdbx_seq_one_letter_code
_entity_poly.pdbx_strand_id
1 'polypeptide(L)'
;MCGQLTPLTQDFHRLLKNVKKLSNNQAKVLDFEDDVTEFHLEIKPTDGYYKRGKFNFKVKIENYPKEAPKVCCETRIYHPNISEEEDGDVCLSLFDDWTDQNDLEDCVQGLLFLLYNPNLEDPLNPYFDPEDRQQHESFEEDVKKSLEGAILEGVEYDRNVVEEELENEYSTEINKVPDRGNDEGTEGEEPLHTEFITKDNETTPLQGYTIVKNNELSENDILNTKTDGNSTCHDKIGLQNTLNQPEDEGTKIS
;
A
#
# COMPACT_ATOMS: atom_id res chain seq x y z
N MET A 1 -29.01 13.24 -24.18
CA MET A 1 -28.39 13.96 -23.04
C MET A 1 -27.12 13.21 -22.72
N CYS A 2 -25.95 13.83 -22.88
CA CYS A 2 -24.69 13.21 -22.44
C CYS A 2 -24.75 13.18 -20.91
N GLY A 3 -24.93 12.01 -20.30
CA GLY A 3 -24.97 11.87 -18.85
C GLY A 3 -23.66 12.38 -18.26
N GLN A 4 -23.74 13.23 -17.24
CA GLN A 4 -22.54 13.58 -16.48
C GLN A 4 -21.99 12.31 -15.84
N LEU A 5 -20.67 12.10 -15.99
CA LEU A 5 -19.96 11.01 -15.33
C LEU A 5 -20.10 11.18 -13.81
N THR A 6 -20.29 10.08 -13.07
CA THR A 6 -20.34 10.10 -11.61
C THR A 6 -18.98 10.54 -11.04
N PRO A 7 -18.93 11.03 -9.78
CA PRO A 7 -17.65 11.34 -9.13
C PRO A 7 -16.67 10.16 -9.16
N LEU A 8 -17.18 8.95 -8.92
CA LEU A 8 -16.39 7.72 -9.01
C LEU A 8 -15.81 7.50 -10.41
N THR A 9 -16.64 7.57 -11.46
CA THR A 9 -16.14 7.34 -12.83
C THR A 9 -15.14 8.43 -13.26
N GLN A 10 -15.34 9.68 -12.84
CA GLN A 10 -14.37 10.75 -13.09
C GLN A 10 -13.04 10.49 -12.39
N ASP A 11 -13.10 10.00 -11.15
CA ASP A 11 -11.91 9.70 -10.37
C ASP A 11 -11.16 8.48 -10.90
N PHE A 12 -11.87 7.41 -11.21
CA PHE A 12 -11.30 6.22 -11.83
C PHE A 12 -10.62 6.53 -13.18
N HIS A 13 -11.22 7.39 -14.01
CA HIS A 13 -10.58 7.87 -15.23
C HIS A 13 -9.28 8.66 -14.97
N ARG A 14 -9.23 9.43 -13.88
CA ARG A 14 -8.03 10.14 -13.44
C ARG A 14 -6.95 9.13 -13.02
N LEU A 15 -7.31 8.15 -12.20
CA LEU A 15 -6.43 7.06 -11.80
C LEU A 15 -5.84 6.33 -13.02
N LEU A 16 -6.66 5.87 -13.97
CA LEU A 16 -6.19 5.16 -15.17
C LEU A 16 -5.14 5.96 -15.96
N LYS A 17 -5.31 7.28 -16.03
CA LYS A 17 -4.39 8.18 -16.75
C LYS A 17 -3.07 8.37 -16.00
N ASN A 18 -3.12 8.39 -14.67
CA ASN A 18 -2.01 8.84 -13.83
C ASN A 18 -1.29 7.72 -13.09
N VAL A 19 -1.88 6.53 -12.92
CA VAL A 19 -1.40 5.46 -12.02
C VAL A 19 0.08 5.14 -12.21
N LYS A 20 0.56 5.07 -13.46
CA LYS A 20 1.97 4.84 -13.76
C LYS A 20 2.87 5.98 -13.29
N LYS A 21 2.47 7.24 -13.51
CA LYS A 21 3.26 8.40 -13.07
C LYS A 21 3.22 8.55 -11.55
N LEU A 22 2.04 8.37 -10.96
CA LEU A 22 1.79 8.44 -9.52
C LEU A 22 2.66 7.45 -8.75
N SER A 23 2.77 6.23 -9.27
CA SER A 23 3.48 5.11 -8.63
C SER A 23 4.92 4.93 -9.10
N ASN A 24 5.47 5.83 -9.93
CA ASN A 24 6.77 5.64 -10.59
C ASN A 24 6.90 4.28 -11.32
N ASN A 25 5.85 3.90 -12.06
CA ASN A 25 5.66 2.64 -12.80
C ASN A 25 5.53 1.38 -11.95
N GLN A 26 5.30 1.50 -10.64
CA GLN A 26 5.13 0.35 -9.76
C GLN A 26 3.71 -0.21 -9.78
N ALA A 27 2.70 0.61 -10.10
CA ALA A 27 1.31 0.21 -10.07
C ALA A 27 0.65 0.24 -11.46
N LYS A 28 -0.25 -0.72 -11.70
CA LYS A 28 -1.01 -0.85 -12.94
C LYS A 28 -2.40 -1.41 -12.66
N VAL A 29 -3.44 -0.76 -13.19
CA VAL A 29 -4.79 -1.36 -13.25
C VAL A 29 -4.80 -2.45 -14.31
N LEU A 30 -5.19 -3.67 -13.93
CA LEU A 30 -5.21 -4.86 -14.78
C LEU A 30 -6.52 -4.94 -15.57
N ASP A 31 -7.63 -4.85 -14.85
CA ASP A 31 -9.01 -4.88 -15.37
C ASP A 31 -9.96 -4.19 -14.38
N PHE A 32 -11.21 -3.98 -14.80
CA PHE A 32 -12.27 -3.33 -14.03
C PHE A 32 -13.65 -3.68 -14.59
N GLU A 33 -14.69 -3.57 -13.76
CA GLU A 33 -16.09 -3.73 -14.17
C GLU A 33 -16.62 -2.50 -14.93
N ASP A 34 -17.62 -2.69 -15.80
CA ASP A 34 -18.18 -1.62 -16.63
C ASP A 34 -18.69 -0.41 -15.83
N ASP A 35 -19.19 -0.63 -14.61
CA ASP A 35 -19.68 0.41 -13.71
C ASP A 35 -18.62 0.96 -12.75
N VAL A 36 -17.38 0.49 -12.90
CA VAL A 36 -16.17 0.85 -12.14
C VAL A 36 -16.27 0.63 -10.63
N THR A 37 -17.23 -0.19 -10.16
CA THR A 37 -17.38 -0.52 -8.73
C THR A 37 -16.37 -1.55 -8.24
N GLU A 38 -15.72 -2.26 -9.15
CA GLU A 38 -14.60 -3.17 -8.85
C GLU A 38 -13.49 -3.02 -9.89
N PHE A 39 -12.23 -3.09 -9.42
CA PHE A 39 -11.06 -3.17 -10.29
C PHE A 39 -9.90 -3.94 -9.65
N HIS A 40 -9.02 -4.48 -10.49
CA HIS A 40 -7.82 -5.20 -10.06
C HIS A 40 -6.56 -4.37 -10.31
N LEU A 41 -5.68 -4.34 -9.32
CA LEU A 41 -4.44 -3.57 -9.32
C LEU A 41 -3.24 -4.52 -9.16
N GLU A 42 -2.22 -4.38 -10.00
CA GLU A 42 -0.90 -4.99 -9.81
C GLU A 42 0.05 -3.94 -9.24
N ILE A 43 0.76 -4.26 -8.15
CA ILE A 43 1.85 -3.46 -7.58
C ILE A 43 3.15 -4.29 -7.59
N LYS A 44 4.23 -3.69 -8.11
CA LYS A 44 5.60 -4.21 -8.12
C LYS A 44 6.52 -3.23 -7.38
N PRO A 45 6.75 -3.42 -6.08
CA PRO A 45 7.66 -2.58 -5.32
C PRO A 45 9.08 -2.66 -5.89
N THR A 46 9.72 -1.51 -6.05
CA THR A 46 11.09 -1.43 -6.58
C THR A 46 12.16 -1.44 -5.50
N ASP A 47 11.78 -1.24 -4.24
CA ASP A 47 12.69 -1.22 -3.08
C ASP A 47 11.99 -1.79 -1.83
N GLY A 48 12.68 -1.81 -0.69
CA GLY A 48 12.17 -2.29 0.59
C GLY A 48 12.09 -3.82 0.66
N TYR A 49 11.35 -4.32 1.67
CA TYR A 49 11.23 -5.74 1.97
C TYR A 49 10.67 -6.56 0.80
N TYR A 50 9.66 -6.01 0.12
CA TYR A 50 8.92 -6.71 -0.93
C TYR A 50 9.42 -6.42 -2.34
N LYS A 51 10.63 -5.86 -2.48
CA LYS A 51 11.25 -5.65 -3.78
C LYS A 51 11.30 -6.94 -4.58
N ARG A 52 11.13 -6.83 -5.89
CA ARG A 52 11.06 -7.97 -6.85
C ARG A 52 9.83 -8.86 -6.66
N GLY A 53 8.92 -8.55 -5.74
CA GLY A 53 7.60 -9.16 -5.65
C GLY A 53 6.61 -8.54 -6.63
N LYS A 54 5.48 -9.23 -6.83
CA LYS A 54 4.34 -8.73 -7.60
C LYS A 54 3.05 -9.07 -6.87
N PHE A 55 2.29 -8.06 -6.49
CA PHE A 55 1.12 -8.21 -5.63
C PHE A 55 -0.11 -7.70 -6.35
N ASN A 56 -1.10 -8.59 -6.49
CA ASN A 56 -2.40 -8.27 -7.06
C ASN A 56 -3.36 -7.93 -5.93
N PHE A 57 -4.12 -6.86 -6.11
CA PHE A 57 -5.14 -6.41 -5.20
C PHE A 57 -6.47 -6.27 -5.94
N LYS A 58 -7.55 -6.73 -5.33
CA LYS A 58 -8.92 -6.43 -5.74
C LYS A 58 -9.43 -5.25 -4.90
N VAL A 59 -9.96 -4.24 -5.58
CA VAL A 59 -10.49 -3.02 -4.97
C VAL A 59 -11.99 -2.96 -5.26
N LYS A 60 -12.81 -2.95 -4.20
CA LYS A 60 -14.28 -2.88 -4.26
C LYS A 60 -14.79 -1.57 -3.69
N ILE A 61 -15.74 -0.96 -4.39
CA ILE A 61 -16.22 0.40 -4.12
C ILE A 61 -17.73 0.38 -3.97
N GLU A 62 -18.22 0.77 -2.81
CA GLU A 62 -19.67 0.78 -2.50
C GLU A 62 -20.20 2.23 -2.36
N ASN A 63 -19.80 2.95 -1.30
CA ASN A 63 -20.35 4.27 -0.98
C ASN A 63 -19.37 5.43 -1.25
N TYR A 64 -18.74 5.47 -2.43
CA TYR A 64 -17.73 6.48 -2.76
C TYR A 64 -18.30 7.92 -2.88
N PRO A 65 -17.60 8.95 -2.36
CA PRO A 65 -16.34 8.92 -1.59
C PRO A 65 -16.53 8.85 -0.07
N LYS A 66 -17.74 8.56 0.42
CA LYS A 66 -18.05 8.57 1.85
C LYS A 66 -17.39 7.45 2.64
N GLU A 67 -17.19 6.32 1.98
CA GLU A 67 -16.50 5.16 2.52
C GLU A 67 -15.29 4.86 1.64
N ALA A 68 -14.20 4.44 2.29
CA ALA A 68 -13.02 3.97 1.60
C ALA A 68 -13.34 2.71 0.76
N PRO A 69 -12.60 2.46 -0.32
CA PRO A 69 -12.65 1.19 -1.01
C PRO A 69 -12.25 0.04 -0.07
N LYS A 70 -12.92 -1.11 -0.19
CA LYS A 70 -12.47 -2.36 0.43
C LYS A 70 -11.38 -2.95 -0.45
N VAL A 71 -10.24 -3.28 0.15
CA VAL A 71 -9.08 -3.82 -0.58
C VAL A 71 -8.71 -5.19 -0.05
N CYS A 72 -8.54 -6.13 -0.97
CA CYS A 72 -8.16 -7.51 -0.71
C CYS A 72 -6.92 -7.83 -1.56
N CYS A 73 -5.85 -8.30 -0.92
CA CYS A 73 -4.64 -8.79 -1.57
C CYS A 73 -4.88 -10.22 -2.06
N GLU A 74 -4.94 -10.40 -3.38
CA GLU A 74 -5.18 -11.71 -3.99
C GLU A 74 -3.88 -12.52 -4.12
N THR A 75 -2.74 -11.92 -3.79
CA THR A 75 -1.45 -12.59 -3.74
C THR A 75 -1.13 -12.99 -2.31
N ARG A 76 -0.87 -14.28 -2.10
CA ARG A 76 -0.39 -14.80 -0.83
C ARG A 76 0.92 -14.12 -0.43
N ILE A 77 0.99 -13.51 0.75
CA ILE A 77 2.09 -12.64 1.15
C ILE A 77 2.38 -12.74 2.65
N TYR A 78 3.65 -12.96 3.00
CA TYR A 78 4.09 -12.81 4.39
C TYR A 78 4.20 -11.33 4.72
N HIS A 79 3.10 -10.74 5.21
CA HIS A 79 3.03 -9.32 5.56
C HIS A 79 2.25 -9.15 6.88
N PRO A 80 2.76 -8.38 7.86
CA PRO A 80 2.15 -8.24 9.19
C PRO A 80 0.76 -7.62 9.15
N ASN A 81 0.49 -6.71 8.20
CA ASN A 81 -0.81 -6.01 8.08
C ASN A 81 -1.70 -6.51 6.93
N ILE A 82 -1.40 -7.66 6.31
CA ILE A 82 -2.27 -8.28 5.29
C ILE A 82 -2.64 -9.67 5.82
N SER A 83 -3.95 -9.93 5.95
CA SER A 83 -4.44 -11.18 6.51
C SER A 83 -4.41 -12.29 5.47
N GLU A 84 -3.99 -13.48 5.90
CA GLU A 84 -4.02 -14.70 5.09
C GLU A 84 -5.32 -15.50 5.27
N GLU A 85 -6.07 -15.27 6.36
CA GLU A 85 -7.20 -16.12 6.75
C GLU A 85 -8.57 -15.60 6.29
N GLU A 86 -8.64 -14.34 5.85
CA GLU A 86 -9.87 -13.69 5.37
C GLU A 86 -9.77 -13.34 3.87
N ASP A 87 -9.46 -14.33 3.03
CA ASP A 87 -9.32 -14.17 1.57
C ASP A 87 -8.36 -13.03 1.15
N GLY A 88 -7.36 -12.69 1.96
CA GLY A 88 -6.41 -11.62 1.64
C GLY A 88 -6.82 -10.22 2.10
N ASP A 89 -7.84 -10.07 2.95
CA ASP A 89 -8.25 -8.75 3.43
C ASP A 89 -7.05 -7.94 3.96
N VAL A 90 -6.88 -6.75 3.39
CA VAL A 90 -5.83 -5.80 3.79
C VAL A 90 -6.34 -5.04 5.01
N CYS A 91 -5.51 -4.90 6.05
CA CYS A 91 -5.89 -4.12 7.23
C CYS A 91 -6.39 -2.73 6.83
N LEU A 92 -7.63 -2.45 7.20
CA LEU A 92 -8.33 -1.18 7.02
C LEU A 92 -7.67 0.00 7.76
N SER A 93 -6.68 -0.23 8.63
CA SER A 93 -6.00 0.87 9.35
C SER A 93 -5.32 1.88 8.44
N LEU A 94 -5.00 1.49 7.21
CA LEU A 94 -4.51 2.39 6.17
C LEU A 94 -5.56 3.44 5.74
N PHE A 95 -6.85 3.10 5.86
CA PHE A 95 -7.98 3.90 5.40
C PHE A 95 -8.92 4.33 6.53
N ASP A 96 -8.56 4.12 7.80
CA ASP A 96 -9.37 4.53 8.96
C ASP A 96 -9.62 6.05 8.98
N ASP A 97 -8.66 6.84 8.49
CA ASP A 97 -8.75 8.30 8.37
C ASP A 97 -9.32 8.76 7.02
N TRP A 98 -10.00 7.87 6.27
CA TRP A 98 -10.59 8.22 4.97
C TRP A 98 -11.69 9.28 5.12
N THR A 99 -11.66 10.27 4.22
CA THR A 99 -12.63 11.35 4.14
C THR A 99 -13.14 11.55 2.71
N ASP A 100 -14.23 12.31 2.54
CA ASP A 100 -14.73 12.72 1.22
C ASP A 100 -13.73 13.55 0.38
N GLN A 101 -12.57 13.91 0.94
CA GLN A 101 -11.47 14.57 0.22
C GLN A 101 -10.49 13.58 -0.41
N ASN A 102 -10.54 12.32 -0.01
CA ASN A 102 -9.66 11.27 -0.54
C ASN A 102 -10.18 10.71 -1.86
N ASP A 103 -9.25 10.15 -2.62
CA ASP A 103 -9.53 9.59 -3.95
C ASP A 103 -8.85 8.23 -4.20
N LEU A 104 -9.12 7.62 -5.36
CA LEU A 104 -8.54 6.32 -5.70
C LEU A 104 -7.01 6.39 -5.95
N GLU A 105 -6.43 7.57 -6.20
CA GLU A 105 -4.97 7.74 -6.24
C GLU A 105 -4.39 7.64 -4.82
N ASP A 106 -5.05 8.21 -3.80
CA ASP A 106 -4.68 8.03 -2.38
C ASP A 106 -4.73 6.56 -1.98
N CYS A 107 -5.73 5.80 -2.47
CA CYS A 107 -5.82 4.36 -2.25
C CYS A 107 -4.57 3.63 -2.74
N VAL A 108 -4.13 3.90 -3.98
CA VAL A 108 -2.92 3.28 -4.55
C VAL A 108 -1.65 3.70 -3.80
N GLN A 109 -1.55 4.97 -3.39
CA GLN A 109 -0.42 5.44 -2.59
C GLN A 109 -0.37 4.77 -1.21
N GLY A 110 -1.51 4.59 -0.57
CA GLY A 110 -1.60 3.88 0.71
C GLY A 110 -1.09 2.45 0.59
N LEU A 111 -1.49 1.71 -0.45
CA LEU A 111 -1.02 0.33 -0.67
C LEU A 111 0.49 0.26 -0.90
N LEU A 112 1.05 1.19 -1.68
CA LEU A 112 2.51 1.31 -1.82
C LEU A 112 3.17 1.60 -0.48
N PHE A 113 2.64 2.56 0.28
CA PHE A 113 3.18 2.91 1.59
C PHE A 113 3.19 1.72 2.55
N LEU A 114 2.13 0.91 2.55
CA LEU A 114 2.01 -0.28 3.38
C LEU A 114 3.10 -1.30 3.06
N LEU A 115 3.34 -1.58 1.77
CA LEU A 115 4.42 -2.47 1.33
C LEU A 115 5.80 -1.89 1.70
N TYR A 116 5.99 -0.58 1.64
CA TYR A 116 7.26 0.05 2.02
C TYR A 116 7.50 0.12 3.54
N ASN A 117 6.43 0.25 4.32
CA ASN A 117 6.49 0.49 5.76
C ASN A 117 5.52 -0.44 6.50
N PRO A 118 5.81 -1.75 6.56
CA PRO A 118 5.00 -2.68 7.34
C PRO A 118 4.98 -2.24 8.81
N ASN A 119 3.79 -2.20 9.41
CA ASN A 119 3.64 -1.92 10.82
C ASN A 119 3.78 -3.22 11.62
N LEU A 120 4.95 -3.41 12.23
CA LEU A 120 5.28 -4.59 13.05
C LEU A 120 4.68 -4.53 14.47
N GLU A 121 4.23 -3.35 14.92
CA GLU A 121 3.74 -3.15 16.28
C GLU A 121 2.26 -3.55 16.46
N ASP A 122 1.49 -3.54 15.36
CA ASP A 122 0.06 -3.90 15.35
C ASP A 122 -0.25 -4.82 14.15
N PRO A 123 0.24 -6.07 14.17
CA PRO A 123 0.03 -7.02 13.08
C PRO A 123 -1.41 -7.57 13.09
N LEU A 124 -1.99 -7.70 11.90
CA LEU A 124 -3.20 -8.51 11.67
C LEU A 124 -2.88 -9.97 11.37
N ASN A 125 -1.71 -10.21 10.79
CA ASN A 125 -1.31 -11.54 10.39
C ASN A 125 -0.98 -12.37 11.64
N PRO A 126 -1.71 -13.47 11.91
CA PRO A 126 -1.51 -14.26 13.13
C PRO A 126 -0.17 -15.00 13.17
N TYR A 127 0.57 -15.04 12.05
CA TYR A 127 1.90 -15.66 11.95
C TYR A 127 3.03 -14.70 12.32
N PHE A 128 2.72 -13.42 12.61
CA PHE A 128 3.68 -12.45 13.13
C PHE A 128 3.29 -12.04 14.57
N ASP A 129 4.13 -12.38 15.54
CA ASP A 129 4.00 -11.98 16.94
C ASP A 129 4.81 -10.70 17.20
N PRO A 130 4.14 -9.57 17.55
CA PRO A 130 4.83 -8.31 17.77
C PRO A 130 5.82 -8.35 18.96
N GLU A 131 5.68 -9.32 19.88
CA GLU A 131 6.58 -9.48 21.03
C GLU A 131 7.75 -10.45 20.75
N ASP A 132 7.74 -11.17 19.62
CA ASP A 132 8.81 -12.10 19.26
C ASP A 132 9.99 -11.38 18.59
N ARG A 133 11.02 -11.12 19.39
CA ARG A 133 12.28 -10.51 18.92
C ARG A 133 12.90 -11.24 17.73
N GLN A 134 12.82 -12.57 17.66
CA GLN A 134 13.44 -13.32 16.57
C GLN A 134 12.74 -13.03 15.24
N GLN A 135 11.40 -12.94 15.26
CA GLN A 135 10.64 -12.58 14.05
C GLN A 135 10.95 -11.16 13.59
N HIS A 136 11.13 -10.20 14.51
CA HIS A 136 11.59 -8.85 14.16
C HIS A 136 12.98 -8.86 13.51
N GLU A 137 13.94 -9.60 14.09
CA GLU A 137 15.32 -9.68 13.57
C GLU A 137 15.41 -10.40 12.22
N SER A 138 14.53 -11.36 11.97
CA SER A 138 14.51 -12.18 10.75
C SER A 138 13.51 -11.72 9.69
N PHE A 139 12.71 -10.68 9.96
CA PHE A 139 11.60 -10.25 9.11
C PHE A 139 11.97 -10.08 7.64
N GLU A 140 13.08 -9.39 7.33
CA GLU A 140 13.54 -9.21 5.95
C GLU A 140 13.88 -10.55 5.26
N GLU A 141 14.55 -11.45 5.99
CA GLU A 141 14.93 -12.76 5.47
C GLU A 141 13.70 -13.65 5.23
N ASP A 142 12.72 -13.58 6.12
CA ASP A 142 11.48 -14.34 6.01
C ASP A 142 10.59 -13.81 4.88
N VAL A 143 10.48 -12.49 4.71
CA VAL A 143 9.83 -11.92 3.51
C VAL A 143 10.51 -12.45 2.25
N LYS A 144 11.85 -12.43 2.18
CA LYS A 144 12.58 -12.96 1.01
C LYS A 144 12.31 -14.45 0.78
N LYS A 145 12.38 -15.28 1.82
CA LYS A 145 12.07 -16.72 1.73
C LYS A 145 10.64 -16.96 1.26
N SER A 146 9.68 -16.19 1.77
CA SER A 146 8.28 -16.29 1.35
C SER A 146 8.13 -16.01 -0.15
N LEU A 147 8.77 -14.96 -0.67
CA LEU A 147 8.77 -14.65 -2.11
C LEU A 147 9.45 -15.74 -2.93
N GLU A 148 10.47 -16.42 -2.39
CA GLU A 148 11.13 -17.55 -3.04
C GLU A 148 10.30 -18.85 -3.00
N GLY A 149 9.16 -18.86 -2.32
CA GLY A 149 8.23 -19.98 -2.23
C GLY A 149 8.51 -20.93 -1.05
N ALA A 150 9.04 -20.40 0.05
CA ALA A 150 9.30 -21.18 1.25
C ALA A 150 8.03 -21.47 2.07
N ILE A 151 8.18 -22.37 3.05
CA ILE A 151 7.19 -22.60 4.10
C ILE A 151 7.66 -21.85 5.36
N LEU A 152 6.83 -20.96 5.90
CA LEU A 152 7.08 -20.22 7.14
C LEU A 152 5.93 -20.44 8.10
N GLU A 153 6.21 -20.73 9.38
CA GLU A 153 5.17 -20.97 10.40
C GLU A 153 4.08 -22.00 9.98
N GLY A 154 4.46 -22.98 9.14
CA GLY A 154 3.53 -23.99 8.61
C GLY A 154 2.68 -23.54 7.42
N VAL A 155 2.88 -22.31 6.95
CA VAL A 155 2.22 -21.70 5.80
C VAL A 155 3.10 -21.83 4.55
N GLU A 156 2.58 -22.43 3.49
CA GLU A 156 3.26 -22.54 2.18
C GLU A 156 2.98 -21.30 1.32
N TYR A 157 4.04 -20.60 0.89
CA TYR A 157 3.95 -19.45 0.00
C TYR A 157 4.25 -19.84 -1.45
N ASP A 158 3.50 -19.26 -2.39
CA ASP A 158 3.79 -19.40 -3.81
C ASP A 158 5.05 -18.59 -4.19
N ARG A 159 5.89 -19.13 -5.07
CA ARG A 159 7.04 -18.36 -5.58
C ARG A 159 6.57 -17.12 -6.33
N ASN A 160 6.93 -15.95 -5.81
CA ASN A 160 6.57 -14.63 -6.33
C ASN A 160 7.81 -13.72 -6.51
N VAL A 161 8.81 -14.21 -7.25
CA VAL A 161 9.98 -13.41 -7.66
C VAL A 161 9.84 -13.05 -9.14
N VAL A 162 9.73 -11.75 -9.41
CA VAL A 162 9.84 -11.19 -10.75
C VAL A 162 11.31 -11.10 -11.11
N GLU A 163 11.69 -11.81 -12.17
CA GLU A 163 12.98 -11.64 -12.83
C GLU A 163 12.87 -10.38 -13.69
N GLU A 164 13.78 -9.42 -13.49
CA GLU A 164 13.82 -8.23 -14.34
C GLU A 164 14.02 -8.70 -15.79
N GLU A 165 13.02 -8.46 -16.64
CA GLU A 165 13.21 -8.59 -18.09
C GLU A 165 14.31 -7.60 -18.47
N LEU A 166 15.52 -8.10 -18.74
CA LEU A 166 16.64 -7.40 -19.38
C LEU A 166 16.29 -7.04 -20.84
N GLU A 167 15.08 -6.55 -21.10
CA GLU A 167 14.61 -6.20 -22.41
C GLU A 167 14.01 -4.81 -22.29
N ASN A 168 14.75 -3.79 -22.76
CA ASN A 168 14.24 -2.67 -23.55
C ASN A 168 15.24 -1.51 -23.73
N GLU A 169 16.45 -1.56 -23.18
CA GLU A 169 17.47 -0.52 -23.44
C GLU A 169 18.42 -0.87 -24.61
N TYR A 170 18.55 -2.15 -24.97
CA TYR A 170 19.42 -2.60 -26.08
C TYR A 170 18.84 -2.32 -27.48
N SER A 171 17.52 -2.29 -27.63
CA SER A 171 16.84 -2.13 -28.94
C SER A 171 16.93 -0.70 -29.52
N THR A 172 17.20 0.31 -28.70
CA THR A 172 17.38 1.69 -29.16
C THR A 172 18.78 2.00 -29.70
N GLU A 173 19.78 1.16 -29.40
CA GLU A 173 21.14 1.38 -29.90
C GLU A 173 21.39 0.69 -31.25
N ILE A 174 20.83 -0.50 -31.48
CA ILE A 174 20.99 -1.25 -32.74
C ILE A 174 20.31 -0.61 -33.96
N ASN A 175 19.39 0.33 -33.76
CA ASN A 175 18.74 1.08 -34.86
C ASN A 175 19.46 2.41 -35.20
N LYS A 176 20.61 2.70 -34.57
CA LYS A 176 21.51 3.78 -34.97
C LYS A 176 22.71 3.21 -35.72
N VAL A 177 22.48 2.49 -36.83
CA VAL A 177 23.55 2.26 -37.81
C VAL A 177 23.76 3.57 -38.55
N PRO A 178 24.91 4.27 -38.41
CA PRO A 178 25.23 5.36 -39.30
C PRO A 178 25.67 4.74 -40.63
N ASP A 179 25.00 5.13 -41.71
CA ASP A 179 25.46 4.91 -43.08
C ASP A 179 26.90 5.47 -43.20
N ARG A 180 27.89 4.58 -43.28
CA ARG A 180 29.27 4.93 -43.62
C ARG A 180 29.71 4.03 -44.76
N GLY A 181 29.82 4.65 -45.93
CA GLY A 181 30.36 4.03 -47.13
C GLY A 181 31.81 3.58 -46.96
N ASN A 182 32.13 2.61 -47.83
CA ASN A 182 33.44 2.14 -48.29
C ASN A 182 34.69 2.84 -47.72
N ASP A 183 35.53 2.11 -46.99
CA ASP A 183 36.98 2.12 -47.25
C ASP A 183 37.68 0.87 -46.68
N GLU A 184 38.77 0.47 -47.34
CA GLU A 184 39.52 -0.77 -47.15
C GLU A 184 40.48 -0.73 -45.94
N GLY A 185 40.66 -1.88 -45.26
CA GLY A 185 41.98 -2.31 -44.80
C GLY A 185 42.29 -2.41 -43.29
N THR A 186 42.89 -3.56 -42.96
CA THR A 186 43.86 -3.86 -41.87
C THR A 186 43.40 -4.40 -40.52
N GLU A 187 44.27 -5.30 -40.03
CA GLU A 187 44.13 -6.39 -39.07
C GLU A 187 44.28 -5.96 -37.60
N GLY A 188 43.77 -6.78 -36.66
CA GLY A 188 44.42 -7.01 -35.36
C GLY A 188 43.62 -6.72 -34.08
N GLU A 189 43.53 -7.77 -33.25
CA GLU A 189 43.47 -7.80 -31.77
C GLU A 189 42.11 -7.93 -31.04
N GLU A 190 41.98 -9.02 -30.27
CA GLU A 190 41.01 -9.23 -29.16
C GLU A 190 41.63 -8.84 -27.78
N PRO A 191 40.97 -9.07 -26.62
CA PRO A 191 40.24 -8.07 -25.84
C PRO A 191 40.95 -7.72 -24.51
N LEU A 192 40.60 -6.58 -23.89
CA LEU A 192 41.05 -6.24 -22.53
C LEU A 192 39.86 -6.06 -21.58
N HIS A 193 39.75 -7.03 -20.68
CA HIS A 193 39.31 -6.97 -19.28
C HIS A 193 38.66 -5.66 -18.80
N THR A 194 37.37 -5.73 -18.45
CA THR A 194 36.73 -4.71 -17.59
C THR A 194 36.82 -5.18 -16.14
N GLU A 195 37.51 -4.40 -15.31
CA GLU A 195 37.61 -4.60 -13.87
C GLU A 195 36.28 -4.26 -13.16
N PHE A 196 35.95 -5.09 -12.16
CA PHE A 196 34.90 -4.84 -11.19
C PHE A 196 35.28 -3.64 -10.31
N ILE A 197 34.46 -2.59 -10.31
CA ILE A 197 34.47 -1.58 -9.26
C ILE A 197 33.18 -1.71 -8.46
N THR A 198 33.32 -2.26 -7.26
CA THR A 198 32.35 -2.17 -6.18
C THR A 198 32.19 -0.71 -5.77
N LYS A 199 30.97 -0.18 -5.84
CA LYS A 199 30.59 1.06 -5.14
C LYS A 199 29.41 0.77 -4.25
N ASP A 200 29.76 0.53 -2.98
CA ASP A 200 29.21 1.20 -1.82
C ASP A 200 27.70 1.47 -1.83
N ASN A 201 27.01 0.66 -1.03
CA ASN A 201 25.66 0.87 -0.54
C ASN A 201 25.55 2.22 0.18
N GLU A 202 24.89 3.19 -0.44
CA GLU A 202 24.24 4.28 0.27
C GLU A 202 22.74 4.20 -0.04
N THR A 203 21.99 3.69 0.94
CA THR A 203 20.52 3.78 1.01
C THR A 203 20.16 5.25 1.07
N THR A 204 19.76 5.83 -0.05
CA THR A 204 19.08 7.13 -0.09
C THR A 204 17.63 6.93 0.34
N PRO A 205 17.17 7.51 1.46
CA PRO A 205 15.76 7.44 1.84
C PRO A 205 14.94 8.22 0.80
N LEU A 206 13.87 7.61 0.29
CA LEU A 206 12.84 8.35 -0.47
C LEU A 206 12.06 9.25 0.51
N GLN A 207 12.64 10.42 0.76
CA GLN A 207 12.02 11.52 1.48
C GLN A 207 10.96 12.13 0.55
N GLY A 208 9.73 11.62 0.58
CA GLY A 208 8.67 12.10 -0.32
C GLY A 208 7.26 11.57 -0.13
N TYR A 209 7.04 10.49 0.63
CA TYR A 209 5.68 9.98 0.88
C TYR A 209 5.21 10.42 2.27
N THR A 210 4.63 11.61 2.34
CA THR A 210 3.79 12.02 3.47
C THR A 210 2.35 11.85 3.02
N ILE A 211 1.63 10.87 3.58
CA ILE A 211 0.16 10.97 3.61
C ILE A 211 -0.12 12.27 4.35
N VAL A 212 -0.71 13.24 3.65
CA VAL A 212 -1.09 14.52 4.26
C VAL A 212 -2.16 14.18 5.29
N LYS A 213 -1.74 14.02 6.56
CA LYS A 213 -2.65 14.12 7.68
C LYS A 213 -3.24 15.52 7.58
N ASN A 214 -4.50 15.62 7.16
CA ASN A 214 -5.24 16.85 7.26
C ASN A 214 -5.37 17.12 8.77
N ASN A 215 -4.41 17.89 9.29
CA ASN A 215 -4.35 18.30 10.67
C ASN A 215 -5.71 18.88 11.05
N GLU A 216 -6.33 18.24 12.03
CA GLU A 216 -7.21 18.91 12.96
C GLU A 216 -6.52 20.21 13.41
N LEU A 217 -7.28 21.31 13.34
CA LEU A 217 -6.89 22.60 13.86
C LEU A 217 -6.43 22.41 15.32
N SER A 218 -5.14 22.58 15.59
CA SER A 218 -4.63 22.60 16.95
C SER A 218 -5.19 23.82 17.70
N GLU A 219 -5.71 23.59 18.90
CA GLU A 219 -6.41 24.54 19.79
C GLU A 219 -5.56 25.71 20.34
N ASN A 220 -4.55 26.23 19.62
CA ASN A 220 -3.69 27.31 20.14
C ASN A 220 -3.67 28.62 19.35
N ASP A 221 -4.54 28.80 18.35
CA ASP A 221 -4.66 30.06 17.59
C ASP A 221 -6.00 30.77 17.77
N ILE A 222 -6.47 30.95 19.02
CA ILE A 222 -7.41 32.04 19.35
C ILE A 222 -7.01 32.68 20.69
N LEU A 223 -5.95 33.49 20.67
CA LEU A 223 -5.73 34.48 21.71
C LEU A 223 -5.17 35.79 21.12
N ASN A 224 -6.04 36.57 20.46
CA ASN A 224 -6.06 38.04 20.57
C ASN A 224 -7.12 38.66 19.64
N THR A 225 -8.36 38.76 20.11
CA THR A 225 -9.17 39.98 20.00
C THR A 225 -10.15 40.03 21.16
N LYS A 226 -9.93 40.96 22.09
CA LYS A 226 -10.90 41.34 23.13
C LYS A 226 -12.17 41.89 22.48
N THR A 227 -13.34 41.53 23.01
CA THR A 227 -14.31 42.45 23.64
C THR A 227 -15.56 41.69 24.13
N ASP A 228 -15.84 41.85 25.43
CA ASP A 228 -17.13 41.94 26.11
C ASP A 228 -18.18 40.82 25.99
N GLY A 229 -18.56 40.24 27.14
CA GLY A 229 -19.90 39.64 27.30
C GLY A 229 -19.99 38.33 28.09
N ASN A 230 -19.81 38.40 29.41
CA ASN A 230 -20.57 37.69 30.45
C ASN A 230 -21.46 36.48 30.05
N SER A 231 -21.12 35.25 30.47
CA SER A 231 -22.07 34.26 31.02
C SER A 231 -21.34 33.01 31.56
N THR A 232 -21.49 32.76 32.85
CA THR A 232 -21.05 31.58 33.60
C THR A 232 -21.99 30.39 33.38
N CYS A 233 -21.48 29.15 33.33
CA CYS A 233 -22.04 28.04 34.13
C CYS A 233 -21.12 26.80 34.15
N HIS A 234 -20.83 26.36 35.39
CA HIS A 234 -20.42 25.02 35.77
C HIS A 234 -21.52 24.00 35.42
N ASP A 235 -21.19 22.75 35.10
CA ASP A 235 -21.35 21.64 36.07
C ASP A 235 -20.94 20.27 35.50
N LYS A 236 -20.36 19.49 36.41
CA LYS A 236 -20.10 18.05 36.32
C LYS A 236 -21.41 17.28 36.25
N ILE A 237 -21.46 16.15 35.56
CA ILE A 237 -22.13 14.90 36.01
C ILE A 237 -21.50 13.75 35.24
N GLY A 238 -20.92 12.79 35.97
CA GLY A 238 -20.70 11.43 35.48
C GLY A 238 -21.94 10.59 35.78
N LEU A 239 -22.21 9.59 34.94
CA LEU A 239 -23.18 8.54 35.24
C LEU A 239 -22.70 7.22 34.67
N GLN A 240 -22.64 6.24 35.58
CA GLN A 240 -22.50 4.82 35.29
C GLN A 240 -23.81 4.28 34.71
N ASN A 241 -23.72 3.32 33.79
CA ASN A 241 -24.86 2.51 33.40
C ASN A 241 -24.72 1.11 34.01
N THR A 242 -25.54 0.85 35.02
CA THR A 242 -25.82 -0.46 35.61
C THR A 242 -26.85 -1.22 34.77
N LEU A 243 -26.56 -2.51 34.55
CA LEU A 243 -27.41 -3.53 33.96
C LEU A 243 -28.74 -3.69 34.73
N ASN A 244 -29.86 -3.73 34.00
CA ASN A 244 -31.15 -4.23 34.48
C ASN A 244 -31.37 -5.66 33.94
N GLN A 245 -31.59 -6.63 34.83
CA GLN A 245 -32.30 -7.87 34.54
C GLN A 245 -33.54 -7.96 35.46
N PRO A 246 -34.69 -8.45 34.97
CA PRO A 246 -35.91 -8.52 35.75
C PRO A 246 -35.95 -9.74 36.69
N GLU A 247 -36.55 -9.52 37.84
CA GLU A 247 -36.90 -10.51 38.86
C GLU A 247 -38.05 -11.41 38.39
N ASP A 248 -37.95 -12.71 38.65
CA ASP A 248 -39.09 -13.64 38.59
C ASP A 248 -39.14 -14.41 39.92
N GLU A 249 -40.13 -14.07 40.75
CA GLU A 249 -40.47 -14.74 42.00
C GLU A 249 -41.42 -15.93 41.71
N GLY A 250 -41.12 -17.13 42.22
CA GLY A 250 -42.03 -18.25 42.00
C GLY A 250 -41.68 -19.60 42.63
N THR A 251 -41.53 -19.62 43.96
CA THR A 251 -41.87 -20.69 44.93
C THR A 251 -42.11 -22.14 44.43
N LYS A 252 -41.39 -23.14 45.00
CA LYS A 252 -41.96 -24.23 45.85
C LYS A 252 -41.02 -25.42 46.13
N ILE A 253 -40.71 -25.60 47.43
CA ILE A 253 -40.69 -26.83 48.27
C ILE A 253 -40.19 -28.16 47.67
N SER A 254 -39.13 -28.72 48.26
CA SER A 254 -39.17 -29.80 49.27
C SER A 254 -37.81 -29.91 49.98
#